data_AF-A0AAV0M188-F1
#
_entry.id   AF-A0AAV0M188-F1
#
_cell.length_a   1.000
_cell.length_b   1.000
_cell.length_c   1.000
_cell.angle_alpha   90.00
_cell.angle_beta   90.00
_cell.angle_gamma   90.00
#
_symmetry.space_group_name_H-M   'P 1'
#
loop_
_entity.id
_entity.type
_entity.pdbx_description
1 polymer ?
#
loop_
_entity_poly.entity_id
_entity_poly.type
_entity_poly.pdbx_seq_one_letter_code
_entity_poly.pdbx_strand_id
1 'polypeptide(L)'
;MVAPMKIIFGLITFVTVGMIIGALCQLSFIWKLEDTNGIPHWYNFKEAETLRLGHVQPEIISWSPRIIVLHNFLSMEECDYLRALAKPRLQVSTVVDARTGKGVKSSVRTSSGMFLSSSDRKYGLVQAIEKRIAVFSQVPSENGELIQVLRWVSDLFTFEELLT
;
A
#
# COMPACT_ATOMS: atom_id res chain seq x y z
N MET A 1 21.23 18.90 -62.72
CA MET A 1 21.11 19.45 -61.35
C MET A 1 20.37 18.44 -60.45
N VAL A 2 21.02 17.37 -59.99
CA VAL A 2 20.38 16.31 -59.17
C VAL A 2 21.25 15.87 -57.98
N ALA A 3 22.56 16.15 -58.02
CA ALA A 3 23.52 15.81 -56.97
C ALA A 3 23.34 16.54 -55.62
N PRO A 4 23.04 17.87 -55.56
CA PRO A 4 23.02 18.57 -54.28
C PRO A 4 21.78 18.23 -53.44
N MET A 5 20.66 17.85 -54.07
CA MET A 5 19.41 17.55 -53.40
C MET A 5 19.49 16.28 -52.55
N LYS A 6 20.18 15.24 -53.03
CA LYS A 6 20.35 13.96 -52.31
C LYS A 6 21.16 14.12 -51.02
N ILE A 7 22.16 15.01 -51.04
CA ILE A 7 23.01 15.31 -49.86
C ILE A 7 22.18 16.03 -48.79
N ILE A 8 21.33 16.97 -49.19
CA ILE A 8 20.43 17.70 -48.28
C ILE A 8 19.43 16.76 -47.61
N PHE A 9 18.81 15.85 -48.37
CA PHE A 9 17.91 14.84 -47.78
C PHE A 9 18.64 13.91 -46.82
N GLY A 10 19.86 13.48 -47.15
CA GLY A 10 20.70 12.69 -46.24
C GLY A 10 20.97 13.42 -44.93
N LEU A 11 21.32 14.70 -44.98
CA LEU A 11 21.59 15.52 -43.80
C LEU A 11 20.34 15.69 -42.92
N ILE A 12 19.17 15.94 -43.52
CA ILE A 12 17.91 16.08 -42.79
C ILE A 12 17.52 14.76 -42.11
N THR A 13 17.67 13.62 -42.80
CA THR A 13 17.39 12.31 -42.21
C THR A 13 18.32 12.00 -41.03
N PHE A 14 19.60 12.37 -41.13
CA PHE A 14 20.56 12.17 -40.04
C PHE A 14 20.22 12.99 -38.80
N VAL A 15 19.86 14.27 -38.98
CA VAL A 15 19.47 15.16 -37.88
C VAL A 15 18.18 14.68 -37.21
N THR A 16 17.18 14.30 -37.98
CA THR A 16 15.89 13.83 -37.44
C THR A 16 16.04 12.51 -36.69
N VAL A 17 16.79 11.55 -37.22
CA VAL A 17 17.09 10.28 -36.52
C VAL A 17 17.86 10.54 -35.23
N GLY A 18 18.85 11.44 -35.25
CA GLY A 18 19.59 11.83 -34.05
C GLY A 18 18.70 12.45 -32.98
N MET A 19 17.75 13.33 -33.36
CA MET A 19 16.78 13.91 -32.43
C MET A 19 15.83 12.87 -31.84
N ILE A 20 15.35 11.92 -32.65
CA ILE A 20 14.46 10.84 -32.18
C ILE A 20 15.20 9.93 -31.19
N ILE A 21 16.42 9.51 -31.52
CA ILE A 21 17.24 8.67 -30.62
C ILE A 21 17.55 9.43 -29.33
N GLY A 22 17.89 10.71 -29.42
CA GLY A 22 18.11 11.58 -28.26
C GLY A 22 16.88 11.66 -27.35
N ALA A 23 15.70 11.89 -27.94
CA ALA A 23 14.43 11.92 -27.21
C ALA A 23 14.11 10.58 -26.54
N LEU A 24 14.34 9.46 -27.22
CA LEU A 24 14.13 8.11 -26.68
C LEU A 24 15.09 7.80 -25.52
N CYS A 25 16.36 8.22 -25.61
CA CYS A 25 17.33 8.12 -24.52
C CYS A 25 16.95 9.02 -23.32
N GLN A 26 16.45 10.23 -23.57
CA GLN A 26 15.95 11.09 -22.50
C GLN A 26 14.73 10.49 -21.82
N LEU A 27 13.77 9.95 -22.59
CA LEU A 27 12.60 9.25 -22.08
C LEU A 27 12.99 8.03 -21.23
N SER A 28 13.91 7.20 -21.72
CA SER A 28 14.36 6.02 -20.96
C SER A 28 15.08 6.42 -19.66
N PHE A 29 15.82 7.52 -19.66
CA PHE A 29 16.46 8.06 -18.45
C PHE A 29 15.44 8.63 -17.45
N ILE A 30 14.40 9.33 -17.92
CA ILE A 30 13.29 9.79 -17.07
C ILE A 30 12.57 8.60 -16.44
N TRP A 31 12.23 7.57 -17.22
CA TRP A 31 11.64 6.32 -16.71
C TRP A 31 12.56 5.61 -15.71
N LYS A 32 13.88 5.61 -15.97
CA LYS A 32 14.87 5.03 -15.05
C LYS A 32 14.93 5.80 -13.73
N LEU A 33 14.88 7.14 -13.78
CA LEU A 33 14.84 7.98 -12.59
C LEU A 33 13.56 7.78 -11.78
N GLU A 34 12.42 7.65 -12.45
CA GLU A 34 11.13 7.35 -11.82
C GLU A 34 11.14 5.97 -11.13
N ASP A 35 11.73 4.96 -11.76
CA ASP A 35 11.87 3.60 -11.19
C ASP A 35 12.85 3.58 -9.99
N THR A 36 13.98 4.31 -10.08
CA THR A 36 14.95 4.40 -8.96
C THR A 36 14.45 5.19 -7.76
N ASN A 37 13.47 6.08 -7.95
CA ASN A 37 12.96 6.90 -6.86
C ASN A 37 12.03 6.17 -5.92
N GLY A 38 11.63 4.91 -6.18
CA GLY A 38 11.10 3.97 -5.17
C GLY A 38 9.94 4.46 -4.28
N ILE A 39 9.35 5.60 -4.61
CA ILE A 39 8.15 6.16 -4.02
C ILE A 39 7.11 5.96 -5.09
N PRO A 40 6.24 4.95 -4.96
CA PRO A 40 5.21 4.75 -5.95
C PRO A 40 4.31 5.99 -5.98
N HIS A 41 3.63 6.17 -7.11
CA HIS A 41 2.69 7.22 -7.53
C HIS A 41 1.69 7.79 -6.49
N TRP A 42 1.71 7.35 -5.24
CA TRP A 42 0.96 7.81 -4.06
C TRP A 42 1.04 9.31 -3.74
N TYR A 43 1.83 10.10 -4.48
CA TYR A 43 1.92 11.54 -4.29
C TYR A 43 0.83 12.33 -5.04
N ASN A 44 0.07 11.72 -5.95
CA ASN A 44 -1.10 12.35 -6.56
C ASN A 44 -2.32 12.25 -5.64
N PHE A 45 -2.32 13.10 -4.61
CA PHE A 45 -3.18 13.14 -3.42
C PHE A 45 -4.66 13.52 -3.62
N LYS A 46 -5.15 13.75 -4.85
CA LYS A 46 -6.56 14.17 -5.02
C LYS A 46 -7.56 13.09 -4.63
N GLU A 47 -7.22 11.81 -4.79
CA GLU A 47 -8.09 10.71 -4.39
C GLU A 47 -8.04 10.43 -2.88
N ALA A 48 -6.90 10.70 -2.21
CA ALA A 48 -6.76 10.54 -0.76
C ALA A 48 -7.46 11.66 0.03
N GLU A 49 -7.61 12.87 -0.55
CA GLU A 49 -8.43 13.94 0.02
C GLU A 49 -9.93 13.59 0.04
N THR A 50 -10.42 12.90 -0.99
CA THR A 50 -11.75 12.29 -0.95
C THR A 50 -11.69 11.01 -0.13
N LEU A 51 -12.27 11.01 1.08
CA LEU A 51 -12.31 9.88 2.02
C LEU A 51 -12.90 8.56 1.49
N ARG A 52 -13.24 8.44 0.20
CA ARG A 52 -13.85 7.27 -0.46
C ARG A 52 -15.15 6.79 0.18
N LEU A 53 -15.82 7.63 0.98
CA LEU A 53 -17.01 7.27 1.75
C LEU A 53 -18.13 6.72 0.86
N GLY A 54 -18.33 7.28 -0.33
CA GLY A 54 -19.36 6.82 -1.28
C GLY A 54 -19.09 5.46 -1.94
N HIS A 55 -17.89 4.89 -1.79
CA HIS A 55 -17.54 3.59 -2.35
C HIS A 55 -17.68 2.44 -1.35
N VAL A 56 -17.75 2.75 -0.06
CA VAL A 56 -17.86 1.75 1.00
C VAL A 56 -19.30 1.29 1.12
N GLN A 57 -19.53 -0.01 0.98
CA GLN A 57 -20.88 -0.59 1.06
C GLN A 57 -21.02 -1.39 2.37
N PRO A 58 -21.85 -0.94 3.33
CA PRO A 58 -22.08 -1.68 4.57
C PRO A 58 -23.09 -2.81 4.37
N GLU A 59 -22.77 -3.98 4.91
CA GLU A 59 -23.64 -5.17 4.97
C GLU A 59 -23.74 -5.66 6.41
N ILE A 60 -24.96 -5.82 6.93
CA ILE A 60 -25.19 -6.31 8.29
C ILE A 60 -25.23 -7.83 8.27
N ILE A 61 -24.28 -8.47 8.96
CA ILE A 61 -24.16 -9.94 9.04
C ILE A 61 -24.86 -10.48 10.29
N SER A 62 -24.79 -9.74 11.39
CA SER A 62 -25.48 -10.11 12.64
C SER A 62 -25.85 -8.88 13.45
N TRP A 63 -26.95 -8.97 14.19
CA TRP A 63 -27.39 -7.95 15.13
C TRP A 63 -26.92 -8.21 16.56
N SER A 64 -26.62 -9.47 16.91
CA SER A 64 -26.19 -9.88 18.24
C SER A 64 -25.19 -11.06 18.16
N PRO A 65 -23.88 -10.82 18.21
CA PRO A 65 -23.24 -9.50 18.30
C PRO A 65 -23.45 -8.68 17.02
N ARG A 66 -23.36 -7.35 17.11
CA ARG A 66 -23.46 -6.47 15.94
C ARG A 66 -22.21 -6.64 15.07
N ILE A 67 -22.39 -7.21 13.88
CA ILE A 67 -21.32 -7.44 12.90
C ILE A 67 -21.73 -6.78 11.58
N ILE A 68 -20.90 -5.87 11.09
CA ILE A 68 -21.09 -5.17 9.82
C ILE A 68 -19.83 -5.39 8.97
N VAL A 69 -20.01 -5.87 7.75
CA VAL A 69 -18.95 -5.94 6.74
C VAL A 69 -18.97 -4.64 5.95
N LEU A 70 -17.80 -3.99 5.84
CA LEU A 70 -17.62 -2.79 5.03
C LEU A 70 -16.88 -3.16 3.75
N HIS A 71 -17.63 -3.38 2.67
CA HIS A 71 -17.04 -3.75 1.37
C HIS A 71 -16.28 -2.59 0.76
N ASN A 72 -15.19 -2.91 0.06
CA ASN A 72 -14.32 -1.93 -0.61
C ASN A 72 -13.82 -0.81 0.33
N PHE A 73 -13.64 -1.13 1.62
CA PHE A 73 -13.23 -0.17 2.64
C PHE A 73 -11.85 0.43 2.35
N LEU A 74 -10.90 -0.40 1.94
CA LEU A 74 -9.59 0.02 1.44
C LEU A 74 -9.53 -0.21 -0.07
N SER A 75 -8.86 0.70 -0.79
CA SER A 75 -8.47 0.42 -2.17
C SER A 75 -7.29 -0.54 -2.23
N MET A 76 -7.00 -1.09 -3.41
CA MET A 76 -5.84 -1.97 -3.61
C MET A 76 -4.52 -1.23 -3.33
N GLU A 77 -4.49 0.04 -3.73
CA GLU A 77 -3.40 0.99 -3.52
C GLU A 77 -3.10 1.20 -2.04
N GLU A 78 -4.15 1.46 -1.25
CA GLU A 78 -4.04 1.62 0.20
C GLU A 78 -3.55 0.33 0.87
N CYS A 79 -4.03 -0.82 0.41
CA CYS A 79 -3.57 -2.13 0.91
C CYS A 79 -2.08 -2.36 0.63
N ASP A 80 -1.62 -2.07 -0.58
CA ASP A 80 -0.21 -2.25 -0.96
C ASP A 80 0.71 -1.26 -0.26
N TYR A 81 0.24 -0.03 -0.03
CA TYR A 81 0.95 0.97 0.75
C TYR A 81 1.16 0.51 2.20
N LEU A 82 0.11 0.06 2.90
CA LEU A 82 0.23 -0.47 4.26
C LEU A 82 1.16 -1.68 4.33
N ARG A 83 1.10 -2.56 3.33
CA ARG A 83 1.98 -3.73 3.22
C ARG A 83 3.44 -3.33 3.05
N ALA A 84 3.72 -2.34 2.21
CA ALA A 84 5.07 -1.82 1.98
C ALA A 84 5.66 -1.20 3.26
N LEU A 85 4.86 -0.41 3.99
CA LEU A 85 5.26 0.18 5.28
C LEU A 85 5.56 -0.88 6.35
N ALA A 86 4.79 -1.97 6.36
CA ALA A 86 4.91 -3.02 7.36
C ALA A 86 6.07 -3.98 7.05
N LYS A 87 6.28 -4.36 5.78
CA LYS A 87 7.23 -5.40 5.35
C LYS A 87 8.61 -5.34 6.02
N PRO A 88 9.31 -4.19 6.11
CA PRO A 88 10.64 -4.14 6.73
C PRO A 88 10.64 -4.25 8.26
N ARG A 89 9.49 -4.09 8.92
CA ARG A 89 9.36 -4.01 10.39
C ARG A 89 8.56 -5.15 11.01
N LEU A 90 8.04 -6.07 10.22
CA LEU A 90 7.30 -7.23 10.71
C LEU A 90 8.20 -8.10 11.59
N GLN A 91 7.74 -8.40 12.81
CA GLN A 91 8.40 -9.29 13.74
C GLN A 91 7.48 -10.45 14.09
N VAL A 92 8.04 -11.61 14.44
CA VAL A 92 7.24 -12.75 14.91
C VAL A 92 6.46 -12.31 16.13
N SER A 93 5.14 -12.57 16.11
CA SER A 93 4.30 -12.16 17.21
C SER A 93 4.61 -12.96 18.47
N THR A 94 4.76 -12.25 19.58
CA THR A 94 4.90 -12.87 20.91
C THR A 94 3.57 -12.77 21.66
N VAL A 95 3.39 -13.65 22.65
CA VAL A 95 2.34 -13.58 23.66
C VAL A 95 2.99 -13.26 24.99
N VAL A 96 2.31 -12.52 25.86
CA VAL A 96 2.81 -12.24 27.20
C VAL A 96 2.56 -13.47 28.07
N ASP A 97 3.63 -14.03 28.62
CA ASP A 97 3.53 -15.11 29.60
C ASP A 97 2.96 -14.56 30.91
N ALA A 98 1.85 -15.15 31.37
CA ALA A 98 1.09 -14.66 32.52
C ALA A 98 1.84 -14.76 33.86
N ARG A 99 2.87 -15.61 33.97
CA ARG A 99 3.68 -15.76 35.20
C ARG A 99 4.87 -14.81 35.23
N THR A 100 5.46 -14.53 34.08
CA THR A 100 6.73 -13.79 33.98
C THR A 100 6.57 -12.39 33.41
N GLY A 101 5.43 -12.07 32.79
CA GLY A 101 5.16 -10.81 32.10
C GLY A 101 6.00 -10.59 30.84
N LYS A 102 6.76 -11.60 30.38
CA LYS A 102 7.66 -11.50 29.23
C LYS A 102 6.98 -11.97 27.94
N GLY A 103 7.37 -11.38 26.82
CA GLY A 103 6.94 -11.85 25.50
C GLY A 103 7.59 -13.19 25.15
N VAL A 104 6.80 -14.25 25.06
CA VAL A 104 7.23 -15.59 24.66
C VAL A 104 6.65 -15.90 23.28
N LYS A 105 7.38 -16.64 22.44
CA LYS A 105 6.83 -17.13 21.16
C LYS A 105 5.71 -18.13 21.45
N SER A 106 4.53 -17.90 20.88
CA SER A 106 3.41 -18.84 20.99
C SER A 106 3.38 -19.78 19.80
N SER A 107 3.10 -21.05 20.03
CA SER A 107 2.76 -22.02 18.97
C SER A 107 1.40 -21.74 18.32
N VAL A 108 0.52 -20.99 19.00
CA VAL A 108 -0.84 -20.65 18.53
C VAL A 108 -0.85 -19.38 17.68
N ARG A 109 0.07 -18.44 17.93
CA ARG A 109 0.16 -17.17 17.18
C ARG A 109 1.28 -17.25 16.14
N THR A 110 0.97 -17.82 14.98
CA THR A 110 1.88 -17.98 13.83
C THR A 110 2.06 -16.72 12.99
N SER A 111 1.34 -15.64 13.31
CA SER A 111 1.44 -14.36 12.61
C SER A 111 2.74 -13.62 12.92
N SER A 112 3.29 -12.92 11.92
CA SER A 112 4.19 -11.79 12.16
C SER A 112 3.37 -10.49 12.20
N GLY A 113 3.81 -9.50 12.98
CA GLY A 113 3.06 -8.29 13.20
C GLY A 113 3.92 -7.08 13.49
N MET A 114 3.36 -5.90 13.27
CA MET A 114 3.94 -4.62 13.65
C MET A 114 2.85 -3.57 13.82
N PHE A 115 3.13 -2.54 14.61
CA PHE A 115 2.31 -1.33 14.68
C PHE A 115 2.95 -0.25 13.81
N LEU A 116 2.13 0.52 13.09
CA LEU A 116 2.56 1.79 12.54
C LEU A 116 2.99 2.72 13.68
N SER A 117 3.98 3.54 13.42
CA SER A 117 4.52 4.49 14.40
C SER A 117 3.73 5.80 14.40
N SER A 118 3.90 6.62 15.44
CA SER A 118 3.34 7.98 15.45
C SER A 118 3.87 8.86 14.31
N SER A 119 5.05 8.58 13.77
CA SER A 119 5.55 9.22 12.55
C SER A 119 4.83 8.73 11.30
N ASP A 120 4.52 7.44 11.20
CA ASP A 120 3.75 6.89 10.06
C ASP A 120 2.32 7.46 10.01
N ARG A 121 1.73 7.74 11.18
CA ARG A 121 0.42 8.39 11.32
C ARG A 121 0.38 9.81 10.68
N LYS A 122 1.53 10.42 10.42
CA LYS A 122 1.60 11.72 9.73
C LYS A 122 1.44 11.61 8.21
N TYR A 123 1.53 10.40 7.65
CA TYR A 123 1.31 10.20 6.22
C TYR A 123 -0.15 10.42 5.86
N GLY A 124 -0.42 11.24 4.84
CA GLY A 124 -1.78 11.65 4.50
C GLY A 124 -2.69 10.47 4.14
N LEU A 125 -2.16 9.41 3.54
CA LEU A 125 -2.91 8.17 3.26
C LEU A 125 -3.34 7.46 4.56
N VAL A 126 -2.46 7.38 5.55
CA VAL A 126 -2.79 6.80 6.87
C VAL A 126 -3.87 7.63 7.56
N GLN A 127 -3.75 8.97 7.52
CA GLN A 127 -4.76 9.86 8.07
C GLN A 127 -6.12 9.72 7.38
N ALA A 128 -6.13 9.56 6.05
CA ALA A 128 -7.37 9.33 5.29
C ALA A 128 -8.05 8.03 5.72
N ILE A 129 -7.28 6.95 5.92
CA ILE A 129 -7.79 5.67 6.42
C ILE A 129 -8.34 5.82 7.85
N GLU A 130 -7.59 6.43 8.78
CA GLU A 130 -8.05 6.61 10.17
C GLU A 130 -9.30 7.48 10.26
N LYS A 131 -9.39 8.54 9.45
CA LYS A 131 -10.57 9.40 9.38
C LYS A 131 -11.77 8.66 8.79
N ARG A 132 -11.56 7.78 7.80
CA ARG A 132 -12.60 6.88 7.28
C ARG A 132 -13.07 5.89 8.34
N ILE A 133 -12.15 5.28 9.10
CA ILE A 133 -12.47 4.41 10.23
C ILE A 133 -13.34 5.17 11.23
N ALA A 134 -12.96 6.40 11.60
CA ALA A 134 -13.70 7.24 12.53
C ALA A 134 -15.14 7.52 12.07
N VAL A 135 -15.35 7.79 10.77
CA VAL A 135 -16.68 8.01 10.20
C VAL A 135 -17.56 6.76 10.33
N PHE A 136 -17.04 5.58 9.96
CA PHE A 136 -17.83 4.34 9.98
C PHE A 136 -18.01 3.75 11.39
N SER A 137 -17.05 3.94 12.28
CA SER A 137 -17.14 3.49 13.68
C SER A 137 -17.96 4.44 14.56
N GLN A 138 -18.18 5.68 14.09
CA GLN A 138 -18.74 6.78 14.89
C GLN A 138 -17.92 7.09 16.15
N VAL A 139 -16.61 6.86 16.09
CA VAL A 139 -15.67 7.14 17.17
C VAL A 139 -14.61 8.13 16.65
N PRO A 140 -14.27 9.20 17.39
CA PRO A 140 -13.22 10.13 16.97
C PRO A 140 -11.87 9.44 16.72
N SER A 141 -11.11 9.91 15.72
CA SER A 141 -9.83 9.32 15.33
C SER A 141 -8.79 9.31 16.45
N GLU A 142 -8.89 10.26 17.38
CA GLU A 142 -8.00 10.45 18.52
C GLU A 142 -8.11 9.29 19.52
N ASN A 143 -9.25 8.61 19.55
CA ASN A 143 -9.49 7.45 20.42
C ASN A 143 -8.95 6.15 19.80
N GLY A 144 -8.55 6.18 18.52
CA GLY A 144 -7.99 5.03 17.82
C GLY A 144 -6.52 4.79 18.19
N GLU A 145 -6.21 3.53 18.53
CA GLU A 145 -4.83 3.06 18.60
C GLU A 145 -4.13 3.13 17.25
N LEU A 146 -2.80 2.98 17.25
CA LEU A 146 -2.01 2.90 16.03
C LEU A 146 -2.42 1.67 15.21
N ILE A 147 -2.50 1.83 13.88
CA ILE A 147 -2.83 0.72 12.98
C ILE A 147 -1.83 -0.42 13.15
N GLN A 148 -2.34 -1.63 13.41
CA GLN A 148 -1.56 -2.85 13.47
C GLN A 148 -1.68 -3.61 12.15
N VAL A 149 -0.54 -3.99 11.56
CA VAL A 149 -0.48 -4.83 10.37
C VAL A 149 0.03 -6.22 10.77
N LEU A 150 -0.74 -7.25 10.42
CA LEU A 150 -0.41 -8.65 10.68
C LEU A 150 -0.25 -9.41 9.34
N ARG A 151 0.70 -10.36 9.31
CA ARG A 151 0.92 -11.29 8.22
C ARG A 151 0.89 -12.72 8.75
N TRP A 152 -0.01 -13.52 8.21
CA TRP A 152 -0.09 -14.95 8.46
C TRP A 152 0.74 -15.70 7.39
N VAL A 153 1.46 -16.74 7.80
CA VAL A 153 2.11 -17.69 6.89
C VAL A 153 1.36 -19.01 7.01
N SER A 154 1.05 -19.61 5.85
CA SER A 154 0.07 -20.69 5.67
C SER A 154 0.47 -22.05 6.24
N ASP A 155 1.62 -22.20 6.88
CA ASP A 155 2.23 -23.52 7.07
C ASP A 155 1.60 -24.35 8.21
N LEU A 156 0.55 -23.87 8.90
CA LEU A 156 0.11 -24.47 10.17
C LEU A 156 -1.41 -24.51 10.44
N PHE A 157 -2.27 -24.13 9.50
CA PHE A 157 -3.72 -24.37 9.63
C PHE A 157 -4.22 -25.15 8.43
N THR A 158 -3.94 -26.45 8.41
CA THR A 158 -4.80 -27.39 7.71
C THR A 158 -6.18 -27.31 8.32
N PHE A 159 -7.18 -26.96 7.50
CA PHE A 159 -8.58 -26.73 7.86
C PHE A 159 -9.28 -27.92 8.56
N GLU A 160 -8.59 -29.06 8.71
CA GLU A 160 -9.10 -30.29 9.32
C GLU A 160 -9.15 -30.26 10.86
N GLU A 161 -8.38 -29.41 11.55
CA GLU A 161 -8.31 -29.42 13.03
C GLU A 161 -9.42 -28.62 13.74
N LEU A 162 -10.29 -27.92 13.00
CA LEU A 162 -11.36 -27.08 13.58
C LEU A 162 -12.76 -27.74 13.58
N LEU A 163 -12.88 -29.01 13.18
CA LEU A 163 -14.15 -29.74 13.11
C LEU A 163 -14.23 -31.02 13.98
N THR A 164 -13.38 -31.13 15.01
CA THR A 164 -13.52 -32.15 16.09
C THR A 164 -13.67 -31.47 17.43
#